data_AF-A0A815D5B7-F1
#
_entry.id   AF-A0A815D5B7-F1
#
_cell.length_a   1.000
_cell.length_b   1.000
_cell.length_c   1.000
_cell.angle_alpha   90.00
_cell.angle_beta   90.00
_cell.angle_gamma   90.00
#
_symmetry.space_group_name_H-M   'P 1'
#
loop_
_entity.id
_entity.type
_entity.pdbx_description
1 polymer ?
#
loop_
_entity_poly.entity_id
_entity_poly.type
_entity_poly.pdbx_seq_one_letter_code
_entity_poly.pdbx_strand_id
1 'polypeptide(L)' 'MQKQVDRNQAPKSVDRVDSATPPYDRLDHVHFTDGSALYNDATWKHGGRRLTNAEKEWLTANGWPLP' A
#
# COMPACT_ATOMS: atom_id res chain seq x y z
N MET A 1 -0.02 1.81 -8.85
CA MET A 1 -1.33 1.78 -8.16
C MET A 1 -1.90 3.15 -7.83
N GLN A 2 -1.09 4.22 -7.72
CA GLN A 2 -1.59 5.58 -7.42
C GLN A 2 -2.77 6.03 -8.29
N LYS A 3 -2.72 5.80 -9.61
CA LYS A 3 -3.84 6.14 -10.52
C LYS A 3 -5.19 5.50 -10.13
N GLN A 4 -5.19 4.35 -9.45
CA GLN A 4 -6.42 3.73 -8.95
C GLN A 4 -6.93 4.45 -7.70
N VAL A 5 -6.01 4.92 -6.84
CA VAL A 5 -6.35 5.78 -5.69
C VAL A 5 -6.99 7.08 -6.20
N ASP A 6 -6.35 7.77 -7.16
CA ASP A 6 -6.86 9.02 -7.74
C ASP A 6 -8.24 8.87 -8.40
N ARG A 7 -8.55 7.67 -8.89
CA ARG A 7 -9.82 7.32 -9.53
C ARG A 7 -10.86 6.73 -8.56
N ASN A 8 -10.60 6.72 -7.26
CA ASN A 8 -11.44 6.10 -6.23
C ASN A 8 -11.71 4.60 -6.45
N GLN A 9 -10.74 3.89 -7.03
CA GLN A 9 -10.77 2.44 -7.28
C GLN A 9 -9.99 1.65 -6.22
N ALA A 10 -9.20 2.33 -5.38
CA ALA A 10 -8.57 1.73 -4.20
C ALA A 10 -9.55 1.69 -3.02
N PRO A 11 -9.33 0.80 -2.03
CA PRO A 11 -10.02 0.85 -0.76
C PRO A 11 -9.93 2.24 -0.12
N LYS A 12 -11.00 2.71 0.51
CA LYS A 12 -11.05 4.04 1.14
C LYS A 12 -10.02 4.24 2.25
N SER A 13 -9.48 3.16 2.79
CA SER A 13 -8.42 3.15 3.81
C SER A 13 -7.02 3.35 3.23
N VAL A 14 -6.86 3.33 1.91
CA VAL A 14 -5.61 3.66 1.20
C VAL A 14 -5.57 5.15 0.89
N ASP A 15 -4.54 5.84 1.36
CA ASP A 15 -4.33 7.27 1.14
C ASP A 15 -3.58 7.54 -0.16
N ARG A 16 -2.45 6.83 -0.37
CA ARG A 16 -1.63 6.94 -1.59
C ARG A 16 -0.68 5.75 -1.76
N VAL A 17 -0.04 5.69 -2.92
CA VAL A 17 1.01 4.75 -3.28
C VAL A 17 2.19 5.54 -3.85
N ASP A 18 3.32 5.44 -3.16
CA ASP A 18 4.55 6.12 -3.53
C ASP A 18 5.52 5.12 -4.18
N SER A 19 6.24 5.59 -5.21
CA SER A 19 7.31 4.81 -5.82
C SER A 19 8.60 4.88 -5.00
N ALA A 20 9.41 3.83 -5.09
CA ALA A 20 10.74 3.80 -4.50
C ALA A 20 11.54 5.03 -4.92
N THR A 21 12.03 5.78 -3.94
CA THR A 21 12.88 6.97 -4.16
C THR A 21 14.16 6.83 -3.35
N PRO A 22 15.16 6.09 -3.87
CA PRO A 22 16.45 5.96 -3.21
C PRO A 22 17.14 7.32 -3.02
N PRO A 23 17.89 7.54 -1.93
CA PRO A 23 18.23 6.56 -0.89
C PRO A 23 17.17 6.41 0.21
N TYR A 24 16.14 7.24 0.21
CA TYR A 24 15.18 7.36 1.31
C TYR A 24 14.18 6.21 1.35
N ASP A 25 13.69 5.81 0.17
CA ASP A 25 12.73 4.73 0.00
C ASP A 25 13.26 3.66 -0.94
N ARG A 26 13.37 2.43 -0.44
CA ARG A 26 13.97 1.31 -1.17
C ARG A 26 12.98 0.57 -2.05
N LEU A 27 11.69 0.64 -1.72
CA LEU A 27 10.63 -0.11 -2.37
C LEU A 27 9.39 0.78 -2.54
N ASP A 28 8.59 0.45 -3.56
CA ASP A 28 7.26 1.01 -3.71
C ASP A 28 6.44 0.66 -2.45
N HIS A 29 5.61 1.58 -1.98
CA HIS A 29 4.82 1.37 -0.78
C HIS A 29 3.47 2.05 -0.84
N VAL A 30 2.50 1.43 -0.17
CA VAL A 30 1.15 1.96 0.04
C VAL A 30 1.12 2.64 1.41
N HIS A 31 0.64 3.88 1.47
CA HIS A 31 0.27 4.57 2.70
C HIS A 31 -1.21 4.37 2.96
N PHE A 32 -1.55 4.03 4.20
CA PHE A 32 -2.91 3.93 4.68
C PHE A 32 -3.29 5.16 5.50
N THR A 33 -4.59 5.44 5.55
CA THR A 33 -5.18 6.59 6.25
C THR A 33 -4.94 6.61 7.77
N ASP A 34 -4.56 5.47 8.36
CA ASP A 34 -4.19 5.36 9.78
C ASP A 34 -2.70 5.63 10.04
N GLY A 35 -1.94 6.02 9.02
CA GLY A 35 -0.51 6.28 9.09
C GLY A 35 0.37 5.04 8.98
N SER A 36 -0.21 3.83 8.84
CA SER A 36 0.57 2.64 8.50
C SER A 36 1.01 2.68 7.03
N ALA A 37 2.14 2.05 6.72
CA ALA A 37 2.63 1.94 5.35
C ALA A 37 3.24 0.57 5.09
N LEU A 38 2.90 -0.03 3.94
CA LEU A 38 3.30 -1.38 3.55
C LEU A 38 4.12 -1.33 2.26
N TYR A 39 5.29 -1.97 2.24
CA TYR A 39 6.11 -2.16 1.06
C TYR A 39 5.54 -3.22 0.13
N ASN A 40 5.95 -3.17 -1.14
CA ASN A 40 5.53 -4.14 -2.17
C ASN A 40 6.10 -5.56 -2.00
N ASP A 41 6.97 -5.78 -1.02
CA ASP A 41 7.43 -7.09 -0.59
C ASP A 41 6.66 -7.63 0.63
N ALA A 42 5.57 -6.95 1.00
CA ALA A 42 4.73 -7.24 2.16
C ALA A 42 5.38 -6.99 3.53
N THR A 43 6.46 -6.22 3.61
CA THR A 43 7.01 -5.74 4.90
C THR A 43 6.44 -4.37 5.27
N TRP A 44 6.24 -4.11 6.56
CA TRP A 44 5.74 -2.81 7.02
C TRP A 44 6.86 -1.77 7.04
N LYS A 45 6.66 -0.66 6.31
CA LYS A 45 7.51 0.54 6.38
C LYS A 45 7.26 1.31 7.68
N HIS A 46 5.99 1.50 8.01
CA HIS A 46 5.55 2.20 9.21
C HIS A 46 4.40 1.46 9.88
N GLY A 47 4.49 1.33 11.20
CA GLY A 47 3.48 0.66 12.02
C GLY A 47 3.29 -0.81 11.64
N GLY A 48 2.05 -1.27 11.71
CA GLY A 48 1.64 -2.60 11.30
C GLY A 48 0.25 -2.92 11.79
N ARG A 49 -0.60 -3.47 10.93
CA ARG A 49 -1.96 -3.84 11.30
C ARG A 49 -2.52 -4.96 10.45
N ARG A 50 -3.66 -5.48 10.88
CA ARG A 50 -4.44 -6.40 10.07
C ARG A 50 -5.07 -5.65 8.89
N LEU A 51 -4.79 -6.14 7.69
CA LEU A 51 -5.45 -5.68 6.47
C LEU A 51 -6.91 -6.16 6.45
N THR A 52 -7.80 -5.29 5.94
CA THR A 52 -9.18 -5.63 5.60
C THR A 52 -9.21 -6.53 4.36
N ASN A 53 -10.34 -7.20 4.11
CA ASN A 53 -10.46 -8.06 2.93
C ASN A 53 -10.35 -7.25 1.62
N ALA A 54 -10.95 -6.06 1.56
CA ALA A 54 -10.86 -5.18 0.39
C ALA A 54 -9.42 -4.76 0.09
N GLU A 55 -8.62 -4.48 1.12
CA GLU A 55 -7.18 -4.19 0.95
C GLU A 55 -6.41 -5.41 0.46
N LYS A 56 -6.67 -6.59 1.01
CA LYS A 56 -6.02 -7.83 0.58
C LYS A 56 -6.32 -8.15 -0.88
N GLU A 57 -7.59 -8.04 -1.28
CA GLU A 57 -8.02 -8.25 -2.67
C GLU A 57 -7.38 -7.22 -3.60
N TRP A 58 -7.38 -5.94 -3.21
CA TRP A 58 -6.79 -4.89 -4.02
C TRP A 58 -5.27 -5.02 -4.17
N LEU A 59 -4.56 -5.37 -3.10
CA LEU A 59 -3.12 -5.61 -3.12
C LEU A 59 -2.79 -6.82 -4.01
N THR A 60 -3.45 -7.95 -3.81
CA THR A 60 -3.21 -9.18 -4.58
C THR A 60 -3.58 -9.02 -6.06
N ALA A 61 -4.67 -8.32 -6.38
CA ALA A 61 -5.05 -7.99 -7.76
C ALA A 61 -4.02 -7.11 -8.47
N ASN A 62 -3.24 -6.33 -7.73
CA ASN A 62 -2.12 -5.54 -8.26
C ASN A 62 -0.76 -6.25 -8.14
N GLY A 63 -0.73 -7.53 -7.78
CA GLY A 63 0.49 -8.34 -7.71
C GLY A 63 1.30 -8.18 -6.42
N TRP A 64 0.73 -7.57 -5.38
CA TRP A 64 1.40 -7.39 -4.10
C TRP A 64 1.13 -8.59 -3.18
N PRO A 65 2.17 -9.16 -2.56
CA PRO A 65 2.00 -10.18 -1.52
C PRO A 65 1.34 -9.59 -0.27
N LEU A 66 0.85 -10.46 0.61
CA LEU A 66 0.25 -10.07 1.89
C LEU A 66 1.26 -10.25 3.03
N PRO A 67 1.29 -9.33 4.01
CA PRO A 67 2.13 -9.42 5.21
C PRO A 67 1.76 -10.58 6.13
#